data_AF-A0A1G5N0U8-F1
#
_entry.id   AF-A0A1G5N0U8-F1
#
_cell.length_a   1.000
_cell.length_b   1.000
_cell.length_c   1.000
_cell.angle_alpha   90.00
_cell.angle_beta   90.00
_cell.angle_gamma   90.00
#
_symmetry.space_group_name_H-M   'P 1'
#
loop_
_entity.id
_entity.type
_entity.pdbx_description
1 polymer ?
#
loop_
_entity_poly.entity_id
_entity_poly.type
_entity_poly.pdbx_seq_one_letter_code
_entity_poly.pdbx_strand_id
1 'polypeptide(L)'
;MSGPTSGSIHNRFRKRCRREHDWIDELINRNEPLSSDEEAELILRVHSLAGAGGTFGYPEISERALRTEQVMRETSCTGPESREAVEALLQALEAAAEE
;
A
#
# COMPACT_ATOMS: atom_id res chain seq x y z
N MET A 1 36.70 1.61 -8.77
CA MET A 1 35.50 1.79 -9.61
C MET A 1 34.35 1.04 -8.95
N SER A 2 33.55 1.73 -8.14
CA SER A 2 32.39 1.12 -7.48
C SER A 2 31.21 1.23 -8.44
N GLY A 3 30.85 0.14 -9.11
CA GLY A 3 29.61 0.09 -9.88
C GLY A 3 28.41 0.24 -8.94
N PRO A 4 27.30 0.88 -9.36
CA PRO A 4 26.11 0.95 -8.53
C PRO A 4 25.60 -0.49 -8.35
N THR A 5 25.70 -0.99 -7.12
CA THR A 5 25.16 -2.29 -6.73
C THR A 5 23.67 -2.30 -7.05
N SER A 6 23.26 -3.14 -8.00
CA SER A 6 21.88 -3.59 -8.16
C SER A 6 21.37 -4.00 -6.78
N GLY A 7 20.59 -3.14 -6.13
CA GLY A 7 19.82 -3.55 -4.97
C GLY A 7 18.95 -4.72 -5.41
N SER A 8 18.96 -5.82 -4.66
CA SER A 8 18.16 -6.99 -5.02
C SER A 8 16.70 -6.57 -5.24
N ILE A 9 15.97 -7.30 -6.08
CA ILE A 9 14.56 -7.04 -6.36
C ILE A 9 13.74 -6.86 -5.06
N HIS A 10 14.11 -7.57 -3.99
CA HIS A 10 13.53 -7.41 -2.65
C HIS A 10 13.81 -6.01 -2.07
N ASN A 11 15.03 -5.49 -2.16
CA ASN A 11 15.35 -4.13 -1.70
C ASN A 11 14.53 -3.06 -2.48
N ARG A 12 14.32 -3.26 -3.79
CA ARG A 12 13.44 -2.39 -4.58
C ARG A 12 11.99 -2.46 -4.09
N PHE A 13 11.50 -3.65 -3.75
CA PHE A 13 10.15 -3.81 -3.23
C PHE A 13 10.00 -3.19 -1.84
N ARG A 14 10.97 -3.35 -0.93
CA ARG A 14 10.97 -2.70 0.40
C ARG A 14 10.92 -1.18 0.31
N LYS A 15 11.72 -0.59 -0.59
CA LYS A 15 11.65 0.85 -0.88
C LYS A 15 10.30 1.28 -1.41
N ARG A 16 9.66 0.41 -2.22
CA ARG A 16 8.29 0.63 -2.68
C ARG A 16 7.30 0.55 -1.52
N CYS A 17 7.38 -0.45 -0.64
CA CYS A 17 6.52 -0.55 0.55
C CYS A 17 6.57 0.73 1.38
N ARG A 18 7.76 1.25 1.66
CA ARG A 18 7.94 2.53 2.37
C ARG A 18 7.25 3.69 1.66
N ARG A 19 7.47 3.84 0.35
CA ARG A 19 6.86 4.92 -0.44
C ARG A 19 5.33 4.82 -0.49
N GLU A 20 4.78 3.61 -0.67
CA GLU A 20 3.33 3.43 -0.66
C GLU A 20 2.76 3.68 0.75
N HIS A 21 3.46 3.25 1.81
CA HIS A 21 3.10 3.56 3.18
C HIS A 21 3.00 5.07 3.40
N ASP A 22 4.08 5.82 3.13
CA ASP A 22 4.13 7.27 3.36
C ASP A 22 3.02 8.00 2.59
N TRP A 23 2.76 7.61 1.34
CA TRP A 23 1.72 8.23 0.52
C TRP A 23 0.31 7.93 1.04
N ILE A 24 0.03 6.67 1.40
CA ILE A 24 -1.28 6.26 1.90
C ILE A 24 -1.53 6.90 3.28
N ASP A 25 -0.54 6.88 4.18
CA ASP A 25 -0.62 7.49 5.50
C ASP A 25 -0.90 8.99 5.43
N GLU A 26 -0.15 9.71 4.60
CA GLU A 26 -0.37 11.15 4.39
C GLU A 26 -1.77 11.43 3.87
N LEU A 27 -2.24 10.63 2.89
CA LEU A 27 -3.56 10.81 2.29
C LEU A 27 -4.70 10.60 3.30
N ILE A 28 -4.63 9.53 4.12
CA ILE A 28 -5.72 9.19 5.06
C ILE A 28 -5.71 10.05 6.33
N ASN A 29 -4.55 10.54 6.76
CA ASN A 29 -4.42 11.37 7.95
C ASN A 29 -4.63 12.87 7.66
N ARG A 30 -4.73 13.24 6.39
CA ARG A 30 -5.11 14.59 6.00
C ARG A 30 -6.54 14.87 6.44
N ASN A 31 -6.76 16.03 7.08
CA ASN A 31 -8.09 16.43 7.57
C ASN A 31 -8.95 17.05 6.45
N GLU A 32 -8.88 16.48 5.24
CA GLU A 32 -9.56 16.95 4.05
C GLU A 32 -10.22 15.76 3.35
N PRO A 33 -11.41 15.94 2.75
CA PRO A 33 -12.04 14.87 1.97
C PRO A 33 -11.14 14.47 0.78
N LEU A 34 -11.14 13.19 0.44
CA LEU A 34 -10.47 12.71 -0.77
C LEU A 34 -11.23 13.19 -2.01
N SER A 35 -10.48 13.68 -2.98
CA SER A 35 -10.97 13.96 -4.33
C SER A 35 -11.20 12.65 -5.09
N SER A 36 -12.08 12.64 -6.10
CA SER A 36 -12.34 11.42 -6.89
C SER A 36 -11.08 10.87 -7.58
N ASP A 37 -10.15 11.74 -8.00
CA ASP A 37 -8.85 11.33 -8.53
C ASP A 37 -7.98 10.64 -7.47
N GLU A 38 -8.00 11.13 -6.23
CA GLU A 38 -7.24 10.54 -5.12
C GLU A 38 -7.82 9.20 -4.70
N GLU A 39 -9.14 9.05 -4.70
CA GLU A 39 -9.82 7.77 -4.50
C GLU A 39 -9.43 6.74 -5.57
N ALA A 40 -9.46 7.15 -6.85
CA ALA A 40 -9.06 6.29 -7.95
C ALA A 40 -7.57 5.90 -7.88
N GLU A 41 -6.69 6.84 -7.51
CA GLU A 41 -5.27 6.57 -7.33
C GLU A 41 -5.01 5.62 -6.15
N LEU A 42 -5.72 5.80 -5.03
CA LEU A 42 -5.63 4.92 -3.87
C LEU A 42 -6.02 3.49 -4.23
N ILE A 43 -7.16 3.28 -4.90
CA ILE A 43 -7.59 1.96 -5.36
C ILE A 43 -6.55 1.34 -6.29
N LEU A 44 -5.99 2.11 -7.23
CA LEU A 44 -4.97 1.62 -8.16
C LEU A 44 -3.68 1.18 -7.44
N ARG A 45 -3.23 1.97 -6.46
CA ARG A 45 -2.03 1.65 -5.67
C ARG A 45 -2.24 0.41 -4.81
N VAL A 46 -3.38 0.30 -4.13
CA VAL A 46 -3.77 -0.88 -3.35
C VAL A 46 -3.83 -2.12 -4.25
N HIS A 47 -4.49 -2.03 -5.41
CA HIS A 47 -4.51 -3.11 -6.40
C HIS A 47 -3.10 -3.53 -6.85
N SER A 48 -2.23 -2.54 -7.09
CA SER A 48 -0.85 -2.81 -7.48
C SER A 48 -0.03 -3.48 -6.36
N LEU A 49 -0.29 -3.14 -5.09
CA LEU A 49 0.31 -3.80 -3.93
C LEU A 49 -0.15 -5.25 -3.79
N ALA A 50 -1.43 -5.53 -4.06
CA ALA A 50 -1.95 -6.89 -4.06
C ALA A 50 -1.16 -7.81 -5.02
N GLY A 51 -0.98 -7.38 -6.26
CA GLY A 51 -0.22 -8.14 -7.27
C GLY A 51 1.28 -8.20 -6.98
N ALA A 52 1.86 -7.10 -6.49
CA ALA A 52 3.28 -7.06 -6.18
C ALA A 52 3.64 -7.93 -4.96
N GLY A 53 2.83 -7.91 -3.90
CA GLY A 53 3.03 -8.75 -2.72
C GLY A 53 3.13 -10.23 -3.06
N GLY A 54 2.22 -10.74 -3.89
CA GLY A 54 2.28 -12.13 -4.37
C GLY A 54 3.52 -12.44 -5.19
N THR A 55 3.96 -11.51 -6.04
CA THR A 55 5.14 -11.68 -6.91
C THR A 55 6.46 -11.68 -6.15
N PHE A 56 6.57 -10.86 -5.09
CA PHE A 56 7.81 -10.66 -4.33
C PHE A 56 7.88 -11.48 -3.03
N GLY A 57 6.88 -12.33 -2.75
CA GLY A 57 6.87 -13.22 -1.58
C GLY A 57 6.39 -12.58 -0.28
N TYR A 58 5.53 -11.56 -0.37
CA TYR A 58 4.88 -10.89 0.76
C TYR A 58 3.37 -11.19 0.75
N PRO A 59 2.96 -12.41 1.15
CA PRO A 59 1.56 -12.83 1.09
C PRO A 59 0.65 -11.99 2.00
N GLU A 60 1.17 -11.52 3.14
CA GLU A 60 0.40 -10.67 4.05
C GLU A 60 0.03 -9.32 3.40
N ILE A 61 0.98 -8.64 2.75
CA ILE A 61 0.69 -7.41 1.99
C ILE A 61 -0.32 -7.69 0.88
N SER A 62 -0.18 -8.82 0.18
CA SER A 62 -1.09 -9.20 -0.90
C SER A 62 -2.52 -9.36 -0.40
N GLU A 63 -2.72 -10.11 0.69
CA GLU A 63 -4.03 -10.35 1.30
C GLU A 63 -4.65 -9.06 1.85
N ARG A 64 -3.88 -8.27 2.60
CA ARG A 64 -4.36 -7.00 3.18
C ARG A 64 -4.74 -6.00 2.09
N ALA A 65 -3.96 -5.93 1.01
CA ALA A 65 -4.27 -5.07 -0.12
C ALA A 65 -5.53 -5.53 -0.87
N LEU A 66 -5.71 -6.84 -1.11
CA LEU A 66 -6.95 -7.36 -1.71
C LEU A 66 -8.17 -7.05 -0.86
N ARG A 67 -8.07 -7.26 0.46
CA ARG A 67 -9.15 -6.92 1.40
C ARG A 67 -9.48 -5.42 1.38
N THR A 68 -8.45 -4.57 1.38
CA THR A 68 -8.61 -3.12 1.31
C THR A 68 -9.28 -2.69 0.01
N GLU A 69 -8.83 -3.21 -1.13
CA GLU A 69 -9.44 -2.94 -2.43
C GLU A 69 -10.92 -3.35 -2.45
N GLN A 70 -11.23 -4.52 -1.90
CA GLN A 70 -12.60 -5.02 -1.85
C GLN A 70 -13.50 -4.10 -1.01
N VAL A 71 -13.09 -3.75 0.21
CA VAL A 71 -13.88 -2.88 1.10
C VAL A 71 -14.11 -1.51 0.47
N MET A 72 -13.09 -0.92 -0.16
CA MET A 72 -13.21 0.36 -0.86
C MET A 72 -14.21 0.31 -2.02
N ARG A 73 -14.26 -0.80 -2.77
CA ARG A 73 -15.21 -0.98 -3.89
C ARG A 73 -16.64 -1.24 -3.43
N GLU A 74 -16.83 -1.92 -2.30
CA GLU A 74 -18.16 -2.28 -1.78
C GLU A 74 -18.82 -1.14 -0.99
N THR A 75 -18.02 -0.28 -0.35
CA THR A 75 -18.52 0.74 0.58
C THR A 75 -18.14 2.15 0.12
N SER A 76 -16.97 2.64 0.53
CA SER A 76 -16.39 3.93 0.19
C SER A 76 -14.94 3.97 0.63
N CYS A 77 -14.07 4.73 -0.03
CA CYS A 77 -12.66 4.87 0.36
C CYS A 77 -12.44 5.50 1.75
N THR A 78 -13.42 6.24 2.27
CA THR A 78 -13.30 7.02 3.52
C THR A 78 -14.16 6.49 4.67
N GLY A 79 -14.85 5.37 4.45
CA GLY A 79 -15.66 4.72 5.49
C GLY A 79 -14.81 4.12 6.61
N PRO A 80 -15.40 3.87 7.80
CA PRO A 80 -14.68 3.27 8.93
C PRO A 80 -14.10 1.90 8.60
N GLU A 81 -14.80 1.09 7.79
CA GLU A 81 -14.32 -0.22 7.35
C GLU A 81 -13.09 -0.11 6.44
N SER A 82 -13.11 0.85 5.50
CA SER A 82 -11.95 1.14 4.65
C SER A 82 -10.78 1.65 5.47
N ARG A 83 -11.04 2.49 6.48
CA ARG A 83 -10.00 2.99 7.38
C ARG A 83 -9.32 1.85 8.13
N GLU A 84 -10.09 0.95 8.74
CA GLU A 84 -9.54 -0.23 9.43
C GLU A 84 -8.72 -1.12 8.48
N ALA A 85 -9.22 -1.35 7.26
CA ALA A 85 -8.51 -2.14 6.26
C ALA A 85 -7.19 -1.47 5.82
N VAL A 86 -7.20 -0.15 5.61
CA VAL A 86 -6.01 0.63 5.26
C VAL A 86 -5.00 0.64 6.40
N GLU A 87 -5.41 0.84 7.65
CA GLU A 87 -4.51 0.81 8.81
C GLU A 87 -3.79 -0.54 8.91
N ALA A 88 -4.51 -1.63 8.68
CA ALA A 88 -3.91 -2.97 8.63
C ALA A 88 -2.94 -3.15 7.45
N LEU A 89 -3.23 -2.56 6.29
CA LEU A 89 -2.31 -2.55 5.15
C LEU A 89 -1.05 -1.73 5.46
N LEU A 90 -1.18 -0.55 6.08
CA LEU A 90 -0.06 0.29 6.49
C LEU A 90 0.89 -0.46 7.42
N GLN A 91 0.36 -1.13 8.45
CA GLN A 91 1.17 -1.95 9.35
C GLN A 91 1.98 -3.03 8.62
N ALA A 92 1.37 -3.72 7.64
CA ALA A 92 2.07 -4.72 6.84
C ALA A 92 3.14 -4.11 5.92
N LEU A 93 2.90 -2.91 5.38
CA LEU A 93 3.87 -2.18 4.56
C LEU A 93 5.06 -1.68 5.39
N GLU A 94 4.81 -1.19 6.60
CA GLU A 94 5.84 -0.75 7.56
C GLU A 94 6.75 -1.92 7.92
N ALA A 95 6.16 -3.04 8.38
CA ALA A 95 6.92 -4.24 8.74
C ALA A 95 7.83 -4.72 7.59
N ALA A 96 7.31 -4.78 6.37
CA ALA A 96 8.10 -5.15 5.21
C ALA A 96 9.19 -4.14 4.83
N ALA A 97 9.03 -2.86 5.18
CA ALA A 97 10.00 -1.80 4.91
C ALA A 97 11.15 -1.76 5.93
N GLU A 98 11.03 -2.44 7.07
CA GLU A 98 12.03 -2.52 8.15
C GLU A 98 12.90 -3.78 8.08
N GLU A 99 12.43 -4.84 7.43
CA GLU A 99 13.16 -6.09 7.15
C GLU A 99 14.39 -5.87 6.25
#